data_AF-A0A0P9JFQ1-F1
#
_entry.id   AF-A0A0P9JFQ1-F1
#
_cell.length_a   1.000
_cell.length_b   1.000
_cell.length_c   1.000
_cell.angle_alpha   90.00
_cell.angle_beta   90.00
_cell.angle_gamma   90.00
#
_symmetry.space_group_name_H-M   'P 1'
#
loop_
_entity.id
_entity.type
_entity.pdbx_description
1 polymer ?
#
loop_
_entity_poly.entity_id
_entity_poly.type
_entity_poly.pdbx_seq_one_letter_code
_entity_poly.pdbx_strand_id
1 'polypeptide(L)'
;MPMRALMLLTRVPVAALCAVIFSGLFSSALSAADLEGSRDLDIVPRLADAEIVDYRPVAELERVYPMGSIRKISGQLRFDGQVSARGNLT
;
A
#
# COMPACT_ATOMS: atom_id res chain seq x y z
N MET A 1 45.61 -23.46 29.01
CA MET A 1 45.27 -23.54 27.58
C MET A 1 44.42 -24.79 27.36
N PRO A 2 43.26 -24.85 26.67
CA PRO A 2 42.38 -23.82 26.14
C PRO A 2 40.87 -24.22 26.17
N MET A 3 40.16 -24.24 27.33
CA MET A 3 38.71 -24.55 27.34
C MET A 3 37.81 -23.36 26.96
N ARG A 4 38.33 -22.12 27.00
CA ARG A 4 37.56 -20.89 26.66
C ARG A 4 37.49 -20.58 25.17
N ALA A 5 38.47 -21.02 24.38
CA ALA A 5 38.54 -20.73 22.94
C ALA A 5 37.54 -21.58 22.12
N LEU A 6 37.28 -22.82 22.55
CA LEU A 6 36.37 -23.72 21.85
C LEU A 6 34.90 -23.28 21.95
N MET A 7 34.50 -22.66 23.07
CA MET A 7 33.15 -22.08 23.23
C MET A 7 32.94 -20.81 22.39
N LEU A 8 33.98 -20.03 22.13
CA LEU A 8 33.85 -18.81 21.30
C LEU A 8 33.71 -19.19 19.81
N LEU A 9 34.43 -20.21 19.36
CA LEU A 9 34.41 -20.66 17.97
C LEU A 9 33.05 -21.27 17.55
N THR A 10 32.31 -21.87 18.48
CA THR A 10 30.94 -22.37 18.25
C THR A 10 29.85 -21.30 18.45
N ARG A 11 30.15 -20.22 19.19
CA ARG A 11 29.23 -19.09 19.40
C ARG A 11 29.18 -18.12 18.23
N VAL A 12 30.29 -17.92 17.51
CA VAL A 12 30.34 -17.08 16.31
C VAL A 12 29.39 -17.56 15.19
N PRO A 13 29.35 -18.84 14.80
CA PRO A 13 28.42 -19.30 13.76
C PRO A 13 26.96 -19.28 14.23
N VAL A 14 26.69 -19.55 15.51
CA VAL A 14 25.35 -19.46 16.08
C VAL A 14 24.87 -18.01 16.13
N ALA A 15 25.74 -17.07 16.54
CA ALA A 15 25.41 -15.65 16.54
C ALA A 15 25.20 -15.10 15.13
N ALA A 16 26.03 -15.51 14.16
CA ALA A 16 25.87 -15.13 12.76
C ALA A 16 24.59 -15.71 12.14
N LEU A 17 24.27 -16.98 12.42
CA LEU A 17 23.03 -17.62 11.99
C LEU A 17 21.81 -16.92 12.62
N CYS A 18 21.85 -16.63 13.92
CA CYS A 18 20.81 -15.87 14.60
C CYS A 18 20.65 -14.46 14.02
N ALA A 19 21.74 -13.79 13.64
CA ALA A 19 21.68 -12.47 13.02
C ALA A 19 21.04 -12.52 11.62
N VAL A 20 21.31 -13.56 10.82
CA VAL A 20 20.70 -13.77 9.49
C VAL A 20 19.23 -14.15 9.60
N ILE A 21 18.87 -15.00 10.56
CA ILE A 21 17.47 -15.36 10.83
C ILE A 21 16.71 -14.13 11.34
N PHE A 22 17.30 -13.35 12.25
CA PHE A 22 16.70 -12.13 12.77
C PHE A 22 16.52 -11.07 11.68
N SER A 23 17.50 -10.87 10.80
CA SER A 23 17.39 -9.94 9.67
C SER A 23 16.35 -10.39 8.63
N GLY A 24 16.27 -11.69 8.33
CA GLY A 24 15.27 -12.26 7.42
C GLY A 24 13.83 -12.19 7.96
N LEU A 25 13.65 -12.42 9.26
CA LEU A 25 12.36 -12.26 9.94
C LEU A 25 11.94 -10.78 10.03
N PHE A 26 12.89 -9.88 10.22
CA PHE A 26 12.63 -8.44 10.23
C PHE A 26 12.23 -7.92 8.83
N SER A 27 12.85 -8.45 7.76
CA SER A 27 12.49 -8.13 6.37
C SER A 27 11.11 -8.63 5.95
N SER A 28 10.68 -9.80 6.40
CA SER A 28 9.36 -10.35 6.05
C SER A 28 8.20 -9.67 6.81
N ALA A 29 8.48 -9.02 7.95
CA ALA A 29 7.50 -8.21 8.68
C ALA A 29 7.17 -6.86 8.03
N LEU A 30 7.86 -6.48 6.95
CA LEU A 30 7.78 -5.15 6.31
C LEU A 30 6.85 -5.08 5.08
N SER A 31 6.15 -6.15 4.68
CA SER A 31 5.35 -6.14 3.45
C SER A 31 3.88 -6.47 3.65
N ALA A 32 3.12 -5.42 3.96
CA ALA A 32 1.73 -5.14 3.56
C ALA A 32 1.49 -3.63 3.80
N ALA A 33 2.43 -2.80 3.37
CA ALA A 33 2.41 -1.37 3.63
C ALA A 33 1.78 -0.66 2.43
N ASP A 34 0.75 0.14 2.70
CA ASP A 34 0.13 1.00 1.70
C ASP A 34 1.16 1.87 0.96
N LEU A 35 0.78 2.35 -0.22
CA LEU A 35 1.56 3.33 -0.96
C LEU A 35 1.97 4.51 -0.05
N GLU A 36 3.25 4.91 -0.09
CA GLU A 36 3.78 5.99 0.75
C GLU A 36 2.98 7.29 0.57
N GLY A 37 2.59 7.92 1.69
CA GLY A 37 1.81 9.16 1.68
C GLY A 37 0.31 8.98 1.39
N SER A 38 -0.16 7.74 1.23
CA SER A 38 -1.59 7.46 1.11
C SER A 38 -2.32 7.50 2.45
N ARG A 39 -3.65 7.68 2.37
CA ARG A 39 -4.56 7.68 3.51
C ARG A 39 -5.96 7.29 3.08
N ASP A 40 -6.73 6.77 4.03
CA ASP A 40 -8.15 6.50 3.83
C ASP A 40 -8.99 7.79 3.79
N LEU A 41 -10.20 7.67 3.26
CA LEU A 41 -11.23 8.70 3.35
C LEU A 41 -11.92 8.60 4.71
N ASP A 42 -12.04 9.73 5.43
CA ASP A 42 -12.63 9.76 6.77
C ASP A 42 -14.06 9.20 6.85
N ILE A 43 -14.83 9.31 5.76
CA ILE A 43 -16.24 8.87 5.68
C ILE A 43 -16.42 7.44 5.16
N VAL A 44 -15.40 6.87 4.51
CA VAL A 44 -15.49 5.54 3.88
C VAL A 44 -14.56 4.58 4.62
N PRO A 45 -15.08 3.71 5.50
CA PRO A 45 -14.24 2.76 6.19
C PRO A 45 -13.65 1.77 5.20
N ARG A 46 -12.36 1.48 5.39
CA ARG A 46 -11.67 0.48 4.58
C ARG A 46 -12.15 -0.94 4.93
N LEU A 47 -12.23 -1.79 3.92
CA LEU A 47 -12.36 -3.23 4.11
C LEU A 47 -11.10 -3.80 4.78
N ALA A 48 -11.27 -4.75 5.71
CA ALA A 48 -10.20 -5.24 6.58
C ALA A 48 -8.93 -5.71 5.86
N ASP A 49 -9.08 -6.36 4.69
CA ASP A 49 -7.97 -6.96 3.94
C ASP A 49 -7.62 -6.19 2.66
N ALA A 50 -8.07 -4.94 2.54
CA ALA A 50 -7.76 -4.09 1.38
C ALA A 50 -6.47 -3.27 1.57
N GLU A 51 -5.75 -3.08 0.49
CA GLU A 51 -4.48 -2.33 0.43
C GLU A 51 -4.57 -1.18 -0.58
N ILE A 52 -4.01 -0.02 -0.26
CA ILE A 52 -3.93 1.11 -1.19
C ILE A 52 -2.76 0.89 -2.14
N VAL A 53 -3.11 0.52 -3.38
CA VAL A 53 -2.16 0.34 -4.48
C VAL A 53 -1.96 1.60 -5.34
N ASP A 54 -2.89 2.56 -5.30
CA ASP A 54 -2.82 3.83 -6.00
C ASP A 54 -3.47 4.93 -5.16
N TYR A 55 -2.81 6.09 -5.07
CA TYR A 55 -3.29 7.25 -4.33
C TYR A 55 -2.93 8.51 -5.09
N ARG A 56 -3.94 9.27 -5.52
CA ARG A 56 -3.79 10.44 -6.39
C ARG A 56 -4.54 11.65 -5.84
N PRO A 57 -4.02 12.27 -4.77
CA PRO A 57 -4.58 13.51 -4.29
C PRO A 57 -4.31 14.60 -5.32
N VAL A 58 -5.35 15.27 -5.79
CA VAL A 58 -5.23 16.41 -6.70
C VAL A 58 -6.02 17.55 -6.11
N ALA A 59 -5.31 18.65 -5.83
CA ALA A 59 -5.96 19.90 -5.50
C ALA A 59 -6.70 20.39 -6.74
N GLU A 60 -8.02 20.51 -6.61
CA GLU A 60 -8.90 21.12 -7.60
C GLU A 60 -8.95 20.46 -8.99
N LEU A 61 -9.77 19.41 -9.13
CA LEU A 61 -10.02 18.72 -10.40
C LEU A 61 -11.51 18.74 -10.78
N GLU A 62 -11.79 18.90 -12.07
CA GLU A 62 -13.13 18.74 -12.62
C GLU A 62 -13.43 17.26 -12.90
N ARG A 63 -14.56 16.77 -12.40
CA ARG A 63 -15.04 15.40 -12.59
C ARG A 63 -16.51 15.39 -12.98
N VAL A 64 -16.87 14.48 -13.88
CA VAL A 64 -18.26 14.19 -14.25
C VAL A 64 -18.60 12.81 -13.70
N TYR A 65 -19.57 12.76 -12.79
CA TYR A 65 -20.06 11.52 -12.18
C TYR A 65 -21.37 11.09 -12.84
N PRO A 66 -21.45 9.87 -13.39
CA PRO A 66 -22.68 9.33 -13.98
C PRO A 66 -23.73 9.08 -12.89
N MET A 67 -24.98 9.44 -13.15
CA MET A 67 -26.12 9.10 -12.28
C MET A 67 -26.89 7.87 -12.78
N GLY A 68 -26.36 7.21 -13.80
CA GLY A 68 -26.99 6.06 -14.46
C GLY A 68 -26.03 5.37 -15.42
N SER A 69 -26.59 4.66 -16.39
CA SER A 69 -25.79 3.92 -17.38
C SER A 69 -24.94 4.85 -18.25
N ILE A 70 -23.71 4.40 -18.56
CA ILE A 70 -22.81 5.04 -19.54
C ILE A 70 -22.80 4.19 -20.80
N ARG A 71 -22.93 4.84 -21.96
CA ARG A 71 -22.82 4.20 -23.28
C ARG A 71 -21.82 4.94 -24.15
N LYS A 72 -21.13 4.24 -25.04
CA LYS A 72 -20.30 4.85 -26.07
C LYS A 72 -20.98 4.68 -27.43
N ILE A 73 -21.32 5.79 -28.09
CA ILE A 73 -22.01 5.81 -29.38
C ILE A 73 -21.14 6.61 -30.34
N SER A 74 -20.70 5.99 -31.44
CA SER A 74 -19.88 6.65 -32.46
C SER A 74 -18.66 7.39 -31.90
N GLY A 75 -17.99 6.79 -30.90
CA GLY A 75 -16.82 7.38 -30.25
C GLY A 75 -17.11 8.31 -29.08
N GLN A 76 -18.34 8.79 -28.93
CA GLN A 76 -18.75 9.74 -27.88
C GLN A 76 -19.38 9.03 -26.68
N LEU A 77 -19.08 9.51 -25.48
CA LEU A 77 -19.73 9.03 -24.25
C LEU A 77 -21.09 9.70 -24.10
N ARG A 78 -22.10 8.90 -23.76
CA ARG A 78 -23.46 9.32 -23.46
C ARG A 78 -23.85 8.82 -22.08
N PHE A 79 -24.30 9.74 -21.25
CA PHE A 79 -24.68 9.50 -19.86
C PHE A 79 -26.20 9.55 -19.72
N ASP A 80 -26.76 8.62 -18.95
CA ASP A 80 -28.17 8.64 -18.56
C ASP A 80 -28.36 9.51 -17.30
N GLY A 81 -27.96 10.78 -17.40
CA GLY A 81 -27.82 11.72 -16.28
C GLY A 81 -26.38 11.80 -15.75
N GLN A 82 -25.94 13.02 -15.38
CA GLN A 82 -24.60 13.27 -14.85
C GLN A 82 -24.58 14.45 -13.87
N VAL A 83 -23.59 14.46 -12.97
CA VAL A 83 -23.26 15.60 -12.12
C VAL A 83 -21.83 16.03 -12.41
N SER A 84 -21.63 17.31 -12.75
CA SER A 84 -20.30 17.90 -12.90
C SER A 84 -19.91 18.62 -11.61
N ALA A 85 -18.72 18.33 -11.09
CA ALA A 85 -18.20 18.94 -9.88
C ALA A 85 -16.73 19.33 -10.05
N ARG A 86 -16.32 20.38 -9.33
CA ARG A 86 -14.94 20.84 -9.27
C ARG A 86 -14.56 21.06 -7.80
N GLY A 87 -13.42 20.52 -7.40
CA GLY A 87 -12.94 20.62 -6.02
C GLY A 87 -11.77 19.69 -5.75
N ASN A 88 -11.39 19.56 -4.47
CA ASN A 88 -10.29 18.69 -4.07
C ASN A 88 -10.68 17.21 -4.24
N LEU A 89 -9.83 16.46 -4.95
CA LEU A 89 -9.96 15.03 -5.11
C LEU A 89 -8.97 14.33 -4.18
N THR A 90 -9.45 13.30 -3.49
CA THR A 90 -8.67 12.48 -2.56
C THR A 90 -8.88 11.01 -2.91
#